data_AF-T1CFS8-F1
#
_entry.id   AF-T1CFS8-F1
#
_cell.length_a   1.000
_cell.length_b   1.000
_cell.length_c   1.000
_cell.angle_alpha   90.00
_cell.angle_beta   90.00
_cell.angle_gamma   90.00
#
_symmetry.space_group_name_H-M   'P 1'
#
loop_
_entity.id
_entity.type
_entity.pdbx_description
1 polymer ?
#
loop_
_entity_poly.entity_id
_entity_poly.type
_entity_poly.pdbx_seq_one_letter_code
_entity_poly.pdbx_strand_id
1 'polypeptide(L)'
;LMKVEEHILSPRYGGPIIGMLHDHITAAFLLTYQNPSFNENEVTYLLSKLNYSMPPPAGKDKNGVPYWLGKQLFSLTLPSDLTLEFRSNIWSKGDGATPGSNPDSTVIIENGILKAGTIDKKAIAYEKGAVLDAIARNYGMGRARQFLDEMSRCRSPRWA
;
A
#
# COMPACT_ATOMS: atom_id res chain seq x y z
N LEU A 1 8.08 -30.24 9.38
CA LEU A 1 7.69 -29.10 10.25
C LEU A 1 6.98 -28.09 9.38
N MET A 2 5.67 -27.89 9.55
CA MET A 2 4.89 -26.89 8.81
C MET A 2 5.20 -25.52 9.36
N LYS A 3 5.65 -24.60 8.52
CA LYS A 3 5.80 -23.20 8.94
C LYS A 3 4.50 -22.45 8.62
N VAL A 4 4.06 -21.59 9.53
CA VAL A 4 2.82 -20.78 9.40
C VAL A 4 2.82 -19.94 8.11
N GLU A 5 4.00 -19.55 7.64
CA GLU A 5 4.20 -18.82 6.38
C GLU A 5 3.74 -19.60 5.14
N GLU A 6 3.73 -20.93 5.14
CA GLU A 6 3.26 -21.73 3.99
C GLU A 6 1.73 -21.71 3.83
N HIS A 7 0.98 -21.23 4.84
CA HIS A 7 -0.48 -21.22 4.86
C HIS A 7 -1.09 -19.80 4.81
N ILE A 8 -0.38 -18.79 4.30
CA ILE A 8 -0.97 -17.46 4.08
C ILE A 8 -2.15 -17.55 3.09
N LEU A 9 -2.17 -18.50 2.16
CA LEU A 9 -3.25 -18.71 1.19
C LEU A 9 -4.11 -19.90 1.61
N SER A 10 -5.43 -19.74 1.55
CA SER A 10 -6.37 -20.83 1.78
C SER A 10 -6.35 -21.83 0.63
N PRO A 11 -6.17 -23.13 0.87
CA PRO A 11 -6.36 -24.15 -0.15
C PRO A 11 -7.82 -24.20 -0.67
N ARG A 12 -8.78 -23.76 0.17
CA ARG A 12 -10.22 -23.86 -0.13
C ARG A 12 -10.75 -22.72 -0.98
N TYR A 13 -10.25 -21.50 -0.74
CA TYR A 13 -10.73 -20.29 -1.40
C TYR A 13 -9.67 -19.61 -2.27
N GLY A 14 -8.41 -20.07 -2.22
CA GLY A 14 -7.29 -19.48 -2.95
C GLY A 14 -6.93 -18.05 -2.55
N GLY A 15 -7.55 -17.49 -1.51
CA GLY A 15 -7.30 -16.13 -1.04
C GLY A 15 -6.46 -16.07 0.24
N PRO A 16 -5.91 -14.90 0.59
CA PRO A 16 -5.07 -14.74 1.78
C PRO A 16 -5.87 -14.88 3.09
N ILE A 17 -5.54 -15.89 3.90
CA ILE A 17 -6.00 -16.10 5.30
C ILE A 17 -5.13 -15.31 6.28
N ILE A 18 -3.96 -14.82 5.91
CA ILE A 18 -3.20 -13.91 6.78
C ILE A 18 -3.12 -12.58 6.04
N GLY A 19 -3.74 -11.55 6.60
CA GLY A 19 -3.86 -10.24 5.98
C GLY A 19 -3.98 -9.14 7.01
N MET A 20 -4.09 -7.90 6.52
CA MET A 20 -4.09 -6.73 7.40
C MET A 20 -5.43 -6.57 8.13
N LEU A 21 -5.35 -6.24 9.43
CA LEU A 21 -6.47 -5.86 10.30
C LEU A 21 -6.77 -4.35 10.22
N HIS A 22 -7.90 -3.95 10.80
CA HIS A 22 -8.52 -2.62 10.63
C HIS A 22 -7.53 -1.44 10.75
N ASP A 23 -6.72 -1.37 11.80
CA ASP A 23 -5.79 -0.25 12.02
C ASP A 23 -4.78 -0.07 10.90
N HIS A 24 -4.28 -1.16 10.32
CA HIS A 24 -3.31 -1.13 9.24
C HIS A 24 -3.95 -0.77 7.90
N ILE A 25 -5.22 -1.11 7.72
CA ILE A 25 -5.99 -0.68 6.55
C ILE A 25 -6.21 0.83 6.62
N THR A 26 -6.60 1.34 7.79
CA THR A 26 -6.77 2.79 8.01
C THR A 26 -5.45 3.54 7.83
N ALA A 27 -4.34 2.98 8.33
CA ALA A 27 -3.00 3.51 8.12
C ALA A 27 -2.64 3.69 6.64
N ALA A 28 -2.79 2.62 5.85
CA ALA A 28 -2.48 2.61 4.43
C ALA A 28 -3.40 3.53 3.64
N PHE A 29 -4.67 3.60 4.03
CA PHE A 29 -5.65 4.51 3.49
C PHE A 29 -5.22 5.96 3.72
N LEU A 30 -4.96 6.36 4.98
CA LEU A 30 -4.53 7.72 5.30
C LEU A 30 -3.19 8.10 4.67
N LEU A 31 -2.30 7.12 4.45
CA LEU A 31 -1.04 7.33 3.75
C LEU A 31 -1.27 7.64 2.27
N THR A 32 -2.27 7.03 1.61
CA THR A 32 -2.41 7.10 0.14
C THR A 32 -3.59 7.96 -0.34
N TYR A 33 -4.56 8.24 0.53
CA TYR A 33 -5.77 9.01 0.24
C TYR A 33 -5.46 10.48 -0.03
N GLN A 34 -5.88 11.01 -1.19
CA GLN A 34 -5.57 12.37 -1.65
C GLN A 34 -4.07 12.71 -1.76
N ASN A 35 -3.20 11.70 -1.64
CA ASN A 35 -1.75 11.82 -1.79
C ASN A 35 -1.11 12.93 -0.91
N PRO A 36 -1.15 12.81 0.43
CA PRO A 36 -0.64 13.83 1.33
C PRO A 36 0.88 13.98 1.20
N SER A 37 1.36 15.19 1.46
CA SER A 37 2.78 15.50 1.54
C SER A 37 3.33 15.23 2.94
N PHE A 38 4.57 14.73 2.98
CA PHE A 38 5.32 14.44 4.20
C PHE A 38 6.65 15.17 4.19
N ASN A 39 7.06 15.62 5.37
CA ASN A 39 8.35 16.25 5.58
C ASN A 39 9.45 15.20 5.78
N GLU A 40 10.71 15.60 5.57
CA GLU A 40 11.88 14.72 5.72
C GLU A 40 11.91 13.98 7.07
N ASN A 41 11.62 14.67 8.18
CA ASN A 41 11.62 14.08 9.51
C ASN A 41 10.58 12.95 9.65
N GLU A 42 9.41 13.12 9.05
CA GLU A 42 8.32 12.14 9.13
C GLU A 42 8.60 10.94 8.25
N VAL A 43 9.15 11.18 7.06
CA VAL A 43 9.62 10.13 6.16
C VAL A 43 10.74 9.35 6.80
N THR A 44 11.74 10.03 7.39
CA THR A 44 12.84 9.39 8.12
C THR A 44 12.32 8.52 9.26
N TYR A 45 11.36 9.02 10.03
CA TYR A 45 10.73 8.25 11.10
C TYR A 45 10.01 7.00 10.55
N LEU A 46 9.23 7.14 9.47
CA LEU A 46 8.56 6.01 8.83
C LEU A 46 9.55 4.97 8.30
N LEU A 47 10.59 5.41 7.60
CA LEU A 47 11.59 4.53 6.99
C LEU A 47 12.52 3.87 8.01
N SER A 48 12.78 4.53 9.15
CA SER A 48 13.55 3.95 10.25
C SER A 48 12.95 2.64 10.77
N LYS A 49 11.62 2.47 10.63
CA LYS A 49 10.91 1.25 11.02
C LYS A 49 10.94 0.15 9.95
N LEU A 50 11.13 0.55 8.69
CA LEU A 50 11.04 -0.32 7.52
C LEU A 50 12.41 -0.72 6.95
N ASN A 51 13.52 -0.18 7.49
CA ASN A 51 14.89 -0.40 7.01
C ASN A 51 15.09 -0.09 5.51
N TYR A 52 14.27 0.78 4.92
CA TYR A 52 14.44 1.26 3.55
C TYR A 52 15.27 2.52 3.50
N SER A 53 16.02 2.69 2.40
CA SER A 53 16.71 3.95 2.12
C SER A 53 15.71 5.04 1.76
N MET A 54 16.05 6.29 2.10
CA MET A 54 15.22 7.43 1.75
C MET A 54 15.10 7.56 0.23
N PRO A 55 13.89 7.56 -0.33
CA PRO A 55 13.71 7.75 -1.76
C PRO A 55 13.98 9.22 -2.14
N PRO A 56 14.23 9.51 -3.42
CA PRO A 56 14.32 10.89 -3.89
C PRO A 56 13.03 11.65 -3.54
N PRO A 57 13.11 12.94 -3.16
CA PRO A 57 11.92 13.72 -2.86
C PRO A 57 11.01 13.83 -4.09
N ALA A 58 9.69 13.80 -3.88
CA ALA A 58 8.70 13.98 -4.93
C ALA A 58 8.79 15.38 -5.56
N GLY A 59 9.20 16.36 -4.76
CA GLY A 59 9.43 17.72 -5.20
C GLY A 59 9.97 18.59 -4.08
N LYS A 60 10.09 19.88 -4.36
CA LYS A 60 10.40 20.92 -3.38
C LYS A 60 9.23 21.88 -3.31
N ASP A 61 8.83 22.24 -2.10
CA ASP A 61 7.81 23.27 -1.89
C ASP A 61 8.37 24.67 -2.23
N LYS A 62 7.52 25.69 -2.24
CA LYS A 62 7.87 27.10 -2.53
C LYS A 62 9.01 27.64 -1.65
N ASN A 63 9.20 27.07 -0.47
CA ASN A 63 10.26 27.42 0.47
C ASN A 63 11.57 26.62 0.26
N GLY A 64 11.65 25.79 -0.79
CA GLY A 64 12.81 24.95 -1.08
C GLY A 64 12.89 23.67 -0.24
N VAL A 65 11.91 23.41 0.63
CA VAL A 65 11.85 22.24 1.50
C VAL A 65 11.45 21.01 0.67
N PRO A 66 12.22 19.91 0.72
CA PRO A 66 11.85 18.67 0.03
C PRO A 66 10.61 18.05 0.68
N TYR A 67 9.69 17.56 -0.14
CA TYR A 67 8.52 16.81 0.32
C TYR A 67 8.44 15.46 -0.38
N TRP A 68 7.81 14.51 0.30
CA TRP A 68 7.49 13.19 -0.23
C TRP A 68 6.00 12.97 -0.27
N LEU A 69 5.55 12.19 -1.24
CA LEU A 69 4.15 11.88 -1.43
C LEU A 69 3.84 10.52 -0.81
N GLY A 70 2.69 10.41 -0.16
CA GLY A 70 2.31 9.16 0.49
C GLY A 70 2.21 7.95 -0.46
N LYS A 71 1.74 8.16 -1.70
CA LYS A 71 1.74 7.11 -2.75
C LYS A 71 3.15 6.65 -3.10
N GLN A 72 4.12 7.56 -3.09
CA GLN A 72 5.53 7.24 -3.31
C GLN A 72 6.10 6.41 -2.15
N LEU A 73 5.80 6.78 -0.90
CA LEU A 73 6.24 6.03 0.27
C LEU A 73 5.65 4.61 0.28
N PHE A 74 4.39 4.46 -0.10
CA PHE A 74 3.77 3.14 -0.25
C PHE A 74 4.40 2.32 -1.38
N SER A 75 4.85 2.96 -2.47
CA SER A 75 5.51 2.25 -3.58
C SER A 75 6.81 1.55 -3.16
N LEU A 76 7.46 1.99 -2.09
CA LEU A 76 8.68 1.36 -1.58
C LEU A 76 8.44 -0.02 -0.97
N THR A 77 7.25 -0.27 -0.44
CA THR A 77 6.93 -1.57 0.17
C THR A 77 6.53 -2.59 -0.89
N LEU A 78 6.24 -2.16 -2.12
CA LEU A 78 5.85 -3.04 -3.23
C LEU A 78 7.08 -3.65 -3.94
N PRO A 79 6.96 -4.86 -4.49
CA PRO A 79 7.95 -5.40 -5.42
C PRO A 79 8.06 -4.55 -6.69
N SER A 80 9.28 -4.33 -7.19
CA SER A 80 9.60 -3.45 -8.32
C SER A 80 9.03 -3.88 -9.68
N ASP A 81 8.56 -5.11 -9.80
CA ASP A 81 7.99 -5.72 -11.01
C ASP A 81 6.49 -5.99 -10.87
N LEU A 82 5.89 -5.57 -9.75
CA LEU A 82 4.45 -5.73 -9.52
C LEU A 82 3.67 -4.75 -10.40
N THR A 83 2.80 -5.29 -11.26
CA THR A 83 1.85 -4.51 -12.05
C THR A 83 0.44 -5.03 -11.80
N LEU A 84 -0.46 -4.15 -11.35
CA LEU A 84 -1.84 -4.48 -10.99
C LEU A 84 -2.75 -3.28 -11.24
N GLU A 85 -3.93 -3.56 -11.76
CA GLU A 85 -5.02 -2.58 -11.87
C GLU A 85 -6.29 -3.16 -11.24
N PHE A 86 -6.86 -2.43 -10.29
CA PHE A 86 -8.14 -2.81 -9.68
C PHE A 86 -8.92 -1.60 -9.18
N ARG A 87 -10.25 -1.75 -9.06
CA ARG A 87 -11.11 -0.68 -8.53
C ARG A 87 -11.09 -0.66 -7.01
N SER A 88 -10.84 0.51 -6.43
CA SER A 88 -10.96 0.73 -4.98
C SER A 88 -12.42 0.59 -4.52
N ASN A 89 -12.62 0.37 -3.23
CA ASN A 89 -13.93 0.37 -2.59
C ASN A 89 -14.51 1.79 -2.40
N ILE A 90 -13.68 2.84 -2.54
CA ILE A 90 -14.13 4.24 -2.58
C ILE A 90 -14.96 4.53 -3.86
N TRP A 91 -14.94 3.61 -4.83
CA TRP A 91 -15.87 3.63 -5.96
C TRP A 91 -17.32 3.48 -5.47
N SER A 92 -17.98 4.60 -5.19
CA SER A 92 -19.42 4.64 -4.92
C SER A 92 -20.17 4.61 -6.25
N LYS A 93 -21.14 3.70 -6.37
CA LYS A 93 -22.01 3.54 -7.56
C LYS A 93 -22.95 4.74 -7.80
N GLY A 94 -23.00 5.72 -6.90
CA GLY A 94 -23.98 6.81 -6.89
C GLY A 94 -23.46 8.20 -7.28
N ASP A 95 -22.14 8.42 -7.26
CA ASP A 95 -21.56 9.65 -7.79
C ASP A 95 -21.25 9.40 -9.26
N GLY A 96 -21.77 10.25 -10.14
CA GLY A 96 -21.57 10.19 -11.60
C GLY A 96 -20.10 10.38 -12.00
N ALA A 97 -19.24 9.46 -11.59
CA ALA A 97 -17.82 9.45 -11.84
C ALA A 97 -17.61 8.99 -13.28
N THR A 98 -17.60 9.97 -14.17
CA THR A 98 -16.93 9.86 -15.46
C THR A 98 -15.58 9.17 -15.25
N PRO A 99 -15.17 8.21 -16.10
CA PRO A 99 -13.81 7.66 -16.05
C PRO A 99 -12.82 8.84 -16.13
N GLY A 100 -12.15 9.15 -15.02
CA GLY A 100 -11.25 10.31 -14.91
C GLY A 100 -11.65 11.41 -13.91
N SER A 101 -12.85 11.38 -13.30
CA SER A 101 -13.26 12.44 -12.36
C SER A 101 -12.67 12.29 -10.96
N ASN A 102 -12.24 11.08 -10.57
CA ASN A 102 -11.69 10.83 -9.25
C ASN A 102 -10.45 9.91 -9.32
N PRO A 103 -9.22 10.47 -9.23
CA PRO A 103 -7.97 9.72 -9.39
C PRO A 103 -7.71 8.70 -8.27
N ASP A 104 -8.52 8.73 -7.21
CA ASP A 104 -8.42 7.81 -6.07
C ASP A 104 -9.32 6.57 -6.22
N SER A 105 -10.17 6.54 -7.24
CA SER A 105 -11.20 5.51 -7.43
C SER A 105 -10.66 4.20 -8.04
N THR A 106 -9.61 4.27 -8.85
CA THR A 106 -8.94 3.12 -9.49
C THR A 106 -7.49 3.06 -9.06
N VAL A 107 -7.08 1.92 -8.51
CA VAL A 107 -5.71 1.65 -8.09
C VAL A 107 -4.94 1.10 -9.29
N ILE A 108 -3.90 1.84 -9.68
CA ILE A 108 -3.00 1.47 -10.77
C ILE A 108 -1.59 1.40 -10.19
N ILE A 109 -1.04 0.20 -10.16
CA ILE A 109 0.34 -0.09 -9.77
C ILE A 109 1.04 -0.58 -11.03
N GLU A 110 2.15 0.06 -11.40
CA GLU A 110 2.98 -0.34 -12.53
C GLU A 110 4.43 -0.39 -12.09
N ASN A 111 5.09 -1.53 -12.29
CA ASN A 111 6.50 -1.74 -11.90
C ASN A 111 6.77 -1.31 -10.43
N GLY A 112 5.91 -1.74 -9.51
CA GLY A 112 6.00 -1.40 -8.09
C GLY A 112 5.67 0.05 -7.73
N ILE A 113 5.27 0.88 -8.70
CA ILE A 113 4.94 2.28 -8.48
C ILE A 113 3.43 2.47 -8.48
N LEU A 114 2.89 2.97 -7.37
CA LEU A 114 1.48 3.35 -7.24
C LEU A 114 1.24 4.68 -7.99
N LYS A 115 0.72 4.59 -9.22
CA LYS A 115 0.43 5.75 -10.08
C LYS A 115 -0.85 6.47 -9.67
N ALA A 116 -1.89 5.70 -9.37
CA ALA A 116 -3.22 6.21 -9.07
C ALA A 116 -3.94 5.33 -8.04
N GLY A 117 -4.99 5.88 -7.43
CA GLY A 117 -5.82 5.18 -6.46
C GLY A 117 -5.39 5.33 -5.01
N THR A 118 -6.30 4.94 -4.14
CA THR A 118 -6.08 4.81 -2.69
C THR A 118 -6.10 3.35 -2.30
N ILE A 119 -5.20 2.98 -1.38
CA ILE A 119 -5.09 1.62 -0.85
C ILE A 119 -6.14 1.44 0.24
N ASP A 120 -7.10 0.53 0.03
CA ASP A 120 -8.12 0.20 1.01
C ASP A 120 -8.20 -1.30 1.33
N LYS A 121 -9.27 -1.71 2.01
CA LYS A 121 -9.59 -3.10 2.32
C LYS A 121 -9.45 -4.06 1.12
N LYS A 122 -9.95 -3.73 -0.07
CA LYS A 122 -9.79 -4.54 -1.30
C LYS A 122 -8.35 -4.64 -1.80
N ALA A 123 -7.47 -3.73 -1.40
CA ALA A 123 -6.07 -3.79 -1.77
C ALA A 123 -5.29 -4.77 -0.87
N ILE A 124 -5.44 -4.64 0.45
CA ILE A 124 -4.54 -5.28 1.44
C ILE A 124 -5.22 -6.09 2.54
N ALA A 125 -6.55 -6.15 2.59
CA ALA A 125 -7.22 -6.85 3.69
C ALA A 125 -7.14 -8.37 3.58
N TYR A 126 -7.34 -8.98 4.74
CA TYR A 126 -7.70 -10.38 4.92
C TYR A 126 -8.81 -10.79 3.93
N GLU A 127 -8.65 -11.96 3.29
CA GLU A 127 -9.50 -12.59 2.27
C GLU A 127 -9.63 -11.91 0.91
N LYS A 128 -9.66 -10.57 0.83
CA LYS A 128 -9.98 -9.83 -0.41
C LYS A 128 -8.88 -8.91 -0.92
N GLY A 129 -7.69 -8.94 -0.34
CA GLY A 129 -6.57 -8.09 -0.72
C GLY A 129 -5.97 -8.50 -2.07
N ALA A 130 -6.29 -7.79 -3.15
CA ALA A 130 -5.77 -8.05 -4.49
C ALA A 130 -4.24 -7.89 -4.59
N VAL A 131 -3.67 -6.91 -3.88
CA VAL A 131 -2.22 -6.68 -3.85
C VAL A 131 -1.52 -7.80 -3.09
N LEU A 132 -2.07 -8.18 -1.93
CA LEU A 132 -1.50 -9.24 -1.11
C LEU A 132 -1.56 -10.60 -1.81
N ASP A 133 -2.68 -10.92 -2.46
CA ASP A 133 -2.84 -12.14 -3.25
C ASP A 133 -1.86 -12.20 -4.43
N ALA A 134 -1.72 -11.11 -5.18
CA ALA A 134 -0.76 -11.01 -6.27
C ALA A 134 0.70 -11.16 -5.79
N ILE A 135 1.05 -10.55 -4.66
CA ILE A 135 2.40 -10.70 -4.09
C ILE A 135 2.64 -12.17 -3.67
N ALA A 136 1.68 -12.78 -2.98
CA ALA A 136 1.79 -14.17 -2.54
C ALA A 136 1.90 -15.16 -3.70
N ARG A 137 1.17 -14.92 -4.80
CA ARG A 137 1.19 -15.78 -5.99
C ARG A 137 2.43 -15.59 -6.85
N ASN A 138 2.86 -14.35 -7.08
CA ASN A 138 3.95 -14.04 -8.00
C ASN A 138 5.33 -14.18 -7.35
N TYR A 139 5.47 -13.82 -6.07
CA TYR A 139 6.75 -13.79 -5.35
C TYR A 139 6.84 -14.81 -4.21
N GLY A 140 5.74 -15.53 -3.95
CA GLY A 140 5.66 -16.52 -2.89
C GLY A 140 5.41 -15.93 -1.50
N MET A 141 5.28 -16.84 -0.56
CA MET A 141 4.81 -16.55 0.79
C MET A 141 5.80 -15.73 1.62
N GLY A 142 7.10 -15.91 1.39
CA GLY A 142 8.15 -15.16 2.09
C GLY A 142 8.05 -13.66 1.84
N ARG A 143 7.81 -13.24 0.58
CA ARG A 143 7.64 -11.82 0.25
C ARG A 143 6.32 -11.26 0.76
N ALA A 144 5.24 -12.03 0.71
CA ALA A 144 3.96 -11.64 1.30
C ALA A 144 4.08 -11.42 2.82
N ARG A 145 4.81 -12.30 3.53
CA ARG A 145 5.11 -12.13 4.95
C ARG A 145 5.90 -10.85 5.22
N GLN A 146 6.95 -10.60 4.43
CA GLN A 146 7.76 -9.40 4.56
C GLN A 146 6.91 -8.13 4.33
N PHE A 147 6.04 -8.13 3.32
CA PHE A 147 5.13 -7.03 3.04
C PHE A 147 4.16 -6.78 4.21
N LEU A 148 3.60 -7.84 4.81
CA LEU A 148 2.75 -7.72 6.00
C LEU A 148 3.50 -7.15 7.20
N ASP A 149 4.74 -7.60 7.43
CA ASP A 149 5.61 -7.07 8.50
C ASP A 149 5.91 -5.58 8.28
N GLU A 150 6.26 -5.18 7.07
CA GLU A 150 6.51 -3.77 6.68
C GLU A 150 5.26 -2.91 6.94
N MET A 151 4.11 -3.34 6.43
CA MET A 151 2.87 -2.60 6.60
C MET A 151 2.39 -2.55 8.06
N SER A 152 2.68 -3.58 8.86
CA SER A 152 2.35 -3.58 10.29
C SER A 152 3.11 -2.50 11.06
N ARG A 153 4.33 -2.18 10.60
CA ARG A 153 5.25 -1.19 11.18
C ARG A 153 5.03 0.21 10.64
N CYS A 154 4.30 0.36 9.55
CA CYS A 154 3.93 1.62 8.92
C CYS A 154 2.85 2.37 9.75
N ARG A 155 3.11 2.57 11.04
CA ARG A 155 2.33 3.43 11.94
C ARG A 155 3.05 4.75 12.14
N SER A 156 2.49 5.82 11.57
CA SER A 156 2.97 7.20 11.76
C SER A 156 2.42 7.76 13.08
N PRO A 157 3.18 8.58 13.83
CA PRO A 157 2.67 9.29 15.00
C PRO A 157 1.57 10.31 14.65
N ARG A 158 1.47 10.68 13.38
CA ARG A 158 0.51 11.68 12.88
C ARG A 158 -0.96 11.25 13.04
N TRP A 159 -1.24 9.96 13.15
CA TRP A 159 -2.60 9.41 13.20
C TRP A 159 -2.75 8.22 14.18
N ALA A 160 -1.75 8.01 15.05
CA ALA A 160 -1.80 7.05 16.15
C ALA A 160 -2.36 7.70 17.41
#